data_AF-A0A2T5RH12-F1
#
_entry.id   AF-A0A2T5RH12-F1
#
_cell.length_a   1.000
_cell.length_b   1.000
_cell.length_c   1.000
_cell.angle_alpha   90.00
_cell.angle_beta   90.00
_cell.angle_gamma   90.00
#
_symmetry.space_group_name_H-M   'P 1'
#
loop_
_entity.id
_entity.type
_entity.pdbx_description
1 polymer ?
#
loop_
_entity_poly.entity_id
_entity_poly.type
_entity_poly.pdbx_seq_one_letter_code
_entity_poly.pdbx_strand_id
1 'polypeptide(L)'
;MPRQKKDFLLNPVVVTIVVVIALIAAFNFYQNMTRMNQLENQIEKIEAEIAEAEAENQRLKEQLENSSSHEYIEEVAREKLGLVKPGEKMFIPVEEDEETGEDQDSDEEQSE
;
A
#
# COMPACT_ATOMS: atom_id res chain seq x y z
N MET A 1 -67.55 -38.87 5.65
CA MET A 1 -66.86 -37.58 5.43
C MET A 1 -66.29 -37.10 6.77
N PRO A 2 -64.97 -36.94 6.97
CA PRO A 2 -64.46 -36.39 8.22
C PRO A 2 -64.06 -34.93 8.06
N ARG A 3 -64.81 -34.02 8.69
CA ARG A 3 -64.46 -32.61 8.89
C ARG A 3 -64.25 -32.36 10.38
N GLN A 4 -63.14 -32.81 10.96
CA GLN A 4 -62.82 -32.56 12.38
C GLN A 4 -61.30 -32.46 12.63
N LYS A 5 -60.62 -31.56 11.91
CA LYS A 5 -59.21 -31.18 12.24
C LYS A 5 -59.06 -29.70 12.61
N LYS A 6 -60.13 -28.90 12.49
CA LYS A 6 -60.10 -27.46 12.75
C LYS A 6 -60.15 -27.12 14.25
N ASP A 7 -60.78 -27.97 15.04
CA ASP A 7 -60.97 -27.72 16.49
C ASP A 7 -59.66 -27.92 17.27
N PHE A 8 -58.73 -28.72 16.76
CA PHE A 8 -57.39 -28.86 17.34
C PHE A 8 -56.54 -27.59 17.16
N LEU A 9 -56.71 -26.88 16.02
CA LEU A 9 -55.95 -25.67 15.69
C LEU A 9 -56.52 -24.40 16.36
N LEU A 10 -57.74 -24.46 16.89
CA LEU A 10 -58.42 -23.37 17.62
C LEU A 10 -58.38 -23.56 19.14
N ASN A 11 -57.71 -24.60 19.63
CA ASN A 11 -57.52 -24.82 21.06
C ASN A 11 -56.63 -23.70 21.63
N PRO A 12 -57.04 -22.96 22.68
CA PRO A 12 -56.29 -21.82 23.22
C PRO A 12 -54.83 -22.16 23.56
N VAL A 13 -54.54 -23.41 23.95
CA VAL A 13 -53.16 -23.88 24.19
C VAL A 13 -52.34 -23.89 22.90
N VAL A 14 -52.89 -24.42 21.80
CA VAL A 14 -52.21 -24.48 20.50
C VAL A 14 -52.01 -23.08 19.94
N VAL A 15 -53.00 -22.20 20.06
CA VAL A 15 -52.88 -20.79 19.65
C VAL A 15 -51.79 -20.09 20.46
N THR A 16 -51.72 -20.31 21.77
CA THR A 16 -50.68 -19.72 22.64
C THR A 16 -49.28 -20.19 22.22
N ILE A 17 -49.10 -21.49 21.95
CA ILE A 17 -47.83 -22.04 21.47
C ILE A 17 -47.42 -21.41 20.13
N VAL A 18 -48.35 -21.28 19.19
CA VAL A 18 -48.08 -20.66 17.88
C VAL A 18 -47.69 -19.19 18.04
N VAL A 19 -48.35 -18.45 18.93
CA VAL A 19 -48.00 -17.04 19.23
C VAL A 19 -46.60 -16.94 19.83
N VAL A 20 -46.23 -17.81 20.77
CA VAL A 20 -44.88 -17.83 21.36
C VAL A 20 -43.83 -18.12 20.29
N ILE A 21 -44.06 -19.11 19.42
CA ILE A 21 -43.15 -19.42 18.30
C ILE A 21 -43.04 -18.23 17.34
N ALA A 22 -44.16 -17.57 17.02
CA ALA A 22 -44.17 -16.39 16.15
C ALA A 22 -43.39 -15.22 16.76
N LEU A 23 -43.49 -15.00 18.08
CA LEU A 23 -42.73 -13.96 18.78
C LEU A 23 -41.23 -14.26 18.76
N ILE A 24 -40.82 -15.51 18.99
CA ILE A 24 -39.42 -15.93 18.90
C ILE A 24 -38.89 -15.75 17.47
N ALA A 25 -39.67 -16.15 16.46
CA ALA A 25 -39.31 -15.97 15.06
C ALA A 25 -39.17 -14.49 14.68
N ALA A 26 -40.10 -13.64 15.11
CA ALA A 26 -40.06 -12.21 14.88
C ALA A 26 -38.81 -11.56 15.52
N PHE A 27 -38.46 -11.97 16.74
CA PHE A 27 -37.27 -11.48 17.43
C PHE A 27 -35.97 -11.89 16.72
N ASN A 28 -35.87 -13.15 16.28
CA ASN A 28 -34.72 -13.63 15.50
C ASN A 28 -34.62 -12.93 14.13
N PHE A 29 -35.75 -12.71 13.47
CA PHE A 29 -35.79 -12.01 12.18
C PHE A 29 -35.30 -10.57 12.31
N TYR A 30 -35.72 -9.87 13.37
CA TYR A 30 -35.25 -8.50 13.65
C TYR A 30 -33.74 -8.44 13.88
N GLN A 31 -33.16 -9.40 14.61
CA GLN A 31 -31.70 -9.47 14.81
C GLN A 31 -30.93 -9.82 13.54
N ASN A 32 -31.47 -10.68 12.68
CA ASN A 32 -30.80 -11.03 11.43
C ASN A 32 -30.83 -9.89 10.41
N MET A 33 -31.88 -9.06 10.41
CA MET A 33 -31.97 -7.90 9.52
C MET A 33 -30.83 -6.89 9.76
N THR A 34 -30.45 -6.64 11.02
CA THR A 34 -29.35 -5.70 11.33
C THR A 34 -27.99 -6.25 10.96
N ARG A 35 -27.78 -7.56 11.09
CA ARG A 35 -26.55 -8.24 10.67
C ARG A 35 -26.34 -8.17 9.16
N MET A 36 -27.40 -8.27 8.37
CA MET A 36 -27.31 -8.22 6.91
C MET A 36 -26.72 -6.88 6.44
N ASN A 37 -27.25 -5.76 6.94
CA ASN A 37 -26.73 -4.43 6.58
C ASN A 37 -25.29 -4.22 7.05
N GLN A 38 -24.90 -4.80 8.19
CA GLN A 38 -23.52 -4.73 8.67
C GLN A 38 -22.56 -5.56 7.81
N LEU A 39 -23.01 -6.69 7.29
CA LEU A 39 -22.23 -7.54 6.39
C LEU A 39 -22.02 -6.86 5.03
N GLU A 40 -23.06 -6.25 4.46
CA GLU A 40 -22.95 -5.50 3.19
C GLU A 40 -21.96 -4.33 3.32
N ASN A 41 -22.06 -3.52 4.37
CA ASN A 41 -21.10 -2.42 4.61
C ASN A 41 -19.66 -2.92 4.81
N GLN A 42 -19.47 -4.08 5.43
CA GLN A 42 -18.15 -4.68 5.59
C GLN A 42 -17.57 -5.14 4.25
N ILE A 43 -18.40 -5.72 3.38
CA ILE A 43 -18.00 -6.12 2.03
C ILE A 43 -17.56 -4.89 1.25
N GLU A 44 -18.38 -3.84 1.19
CA GLU A 44 -18.07 -2.62 0.45
C GLU A 44 -16.76 -1.97 0.94
N LYS A 45 -16.56 -1.94 2.27
CA LYS A 45 -15.32 -1.41 2.84
C LYS A 45 -14.09 -2.24 2.44
N ILE A 46 -14.18 -3.56 2.53
CA ILE A 46 -13.06 -4.46 2.17
C ILE A 46 -12.76 -4.35 0.66
N GLU A 47 -13.79 -4.27 -0.18
CA GLU A 47 -13.62 -4.07 -1.63
C GLU A 47 -12.91 -2.75 -1.93
N ALA A 48 -13.26 -1.67 -1.22
CA ALA A 48 -12.57 -0.38 -1.35
C ALA A 48 -11.10 -0.47 -0.92
N GLU A 49 -10.80 -1.15 0.20
CA GLU A 49 -9.43 -1.38 0.67
C GLU A 49 -8.60 -2.20 -0.34
N ILE A 50 -9.21 -3.21 -0.97
CA ILE A 50 -8.57 -4.00 -2.04
C ILE A 50 -8.25 -3.11 -3.24
N ALA A 51 -9.21 -2.30 -3.70
CA ALA A 51 -9.02 -1.42 -4.85
C ALA A 51 -7.90 -0.39 -4.60
N GLU A 52 -7.84 0.18 -3.39
CA GLU A 52 -6.76 1.10 -2.99
C GLU A 52 -5.40 0.39 -2.99
N ALA A 53 -5.31 -0.79 -2.37
CA ALA A 53 -4.08 -1.57 -2.32
C ALA A 53 -3.61 -2.02 -3.72
N GLU A 54 -4.53 -2.38 -4.61
CA GLU A 54 -4.21 -2.75 -5.99
C GLU A 54 -3.69 -1.54 -6.79
N ALA A 55 -4.31 -0.37 -6.63
CA ALA A 55 -3.85 0.86 -7.27
C ALA A 55 -2.46 1.27 -6.77
N GLU A 56 -2.20 1.16 -5.46
CA GLU A 56 -0.87 1.41 -4.89
C GLU A 56 0.15 0.38 -5.43
N ASN A 57 -0.22 -0.89 -5.51
CA ASN A 57 0.66 -1.93 -6.04
C ASN A 57 1.04 -1.66 -7.50
N GLN A 58 0.08 -1.24 -8.34
CA GLN A 58 0.33 -0.85 -9.72
C GLN A 58 1.27 0.35 -9.80
N ARG A 59 1.00 1.41 -9.02
CA ARG A 59 1.86 2.60 -8.95
C ARG A 59 3.29 2.26 -8.53
N LEU A 60 3.47 1.35 -7.57
CA LEU A 60 4.79 0.90 -7.13
C LEU A 60 5.50 0.06 -8.20
N LYS A 61 4.77 -0.79 -8.93
CA LYS A 61 5.32 -1.54 -10.06
C LYS A 61 5.79 -0.64 -11.18
N GLU A 62 5.00 0.37 -11.55
CA GLU A 62 5.40 1.36 -12.56
C GLU A 62 6.66 2.12 -12.13
N GLN A 63 6.74 2.52 -10.86
CA GLN A 63 7.97 3.13 -10.32
C GLN A 63 9.16 2.16 -10.37
N LEU A 64 8.94 0.88 -10.06
CA LEU A 64 9.98 -0.13 -10.11
C LEU A 64 10.47 -0.36 -11.55
N GLU A 65 9.57 -0.46 -12.52
CA GLU A 65 9.91 -0.58 -13.95
C GLU A 65 10.67 0.65 -14.45
N ASN A 66 10.22 1.85 -14.08
CA ASN A 66 10.92 3.09 -14.42
C ASN A 66 12.30 3.21 -13.74
N SER A 67 12.44 2.77 -12.48
CA SER A 67 13.73 2.69 -11.78
C SER A 67 14.63 1.54 -12.26
N SER A 68 14.06 0.54 -12.92
CA SER A 68 14.82 -0.54 -13.56
C SER A 68 15.27 -0.18 -14.97
N SER A 69 14.93 1.02 -15.45
CA SER A 69 15.43 1.53 -16.73
C SER A 69 16.94 1.65 -16.68
N HIS A 70 17.59 1.34 -17.81
CA HIS A 70 19.05 1.40 -17.95
C HIS A 70 19.61 2.78 -17.59
N GLU A 71 18.80 3.82 -17.79
CA GLU A 71 19.13 5.23 -17.55
C GLU A 71 19.20 5.56 -16.05
N TYR A 72 18.26 5.07 -15.24
CA TYR A 72 18.33 5.21 -13.78
C TYR A 72 19.50 4.42 -13.17
N ILE A 73 19.79 3.24 -13.72
CA ILE A 73 20.96 2.44 -13.29
C ILE A 73 22.26 3.17 -13.64
N GLU A 74 22.35 3.79 -14.82
CA GLU A 74 23.48 4.58 -15.26
C GLU A 74 23.66 5.86 -14.41
N GLU A 75 22.57 6.56 -14.09
CA GLU A 75 22.55 7.72 -13.21
C GLU A 75 23.05 7.36 -11.80
N VAL A 76 22.49 6.32 -11.18
CA VAL A 76 22.94 5.85 -9.87
C VAL A 76 24.40 5.37 -9.90
N ALA A 77 24.82 4.69 -10.96
CA ALA A 77 26.21 4.23 -11.10
C ALA A 77 27.19 5.40 -11.23
N ARG A 78 26.84 6.45 -11.97
CA ARG A 78 27.69 7.66 -12.10
C ARG A 78 27.69 8.51 -10.84
N GLU A 79 26.52 8.81 -10.28
CA GLU A 79 26.39 9.78 -9.19
C GLU A 79 26.76 9.20 -7.82
N LYS A 80 26.31 7.98 -7.53
CA LYS A 80 26.50 7.37 -6.20
C LYS A 80 27.73 6.49 -6.12
N LEU A 81 28.11 5.85 -7.23
CA LEU A 81 29.22 4.90 -7.27
C LEU A 81 30.44 5.43 -8.04
N GLY A 82 30.34 6.58 -8.71
CA GLY A 82 31.44 7.15 -9.49
C GLY A 82 31.91 6.29 -10.66
N LEU A 83 31.07 5.34 -11.10
CA LEU A 83 31.40 4.39 -12.15
C LEU A 83 31.23 5.02 -13.53
N VAL A 84 32.14 4.69 -14.44
CA VAL A 84 32.15 5.15 -15.84
C VAL A 84 32.14 3.97 -16.79
N LYS A 85 31.59 4.12 -18.00
CA LYS A 85 31.55 3.02 -18.98
C LYS A 85 32.97 2.72 -19.51
N PRO A 86 33.25 1.47 -19.96
CA PRO A 86 34.52 1.14 -20.59
C PRO A 86 34.80 2.06 -21.79
N GLY A 87 35.86 2.86 -21.71
CA GLY A 87 36.24 3.84 -22.73
C GLY A 87 35.95 5.31 -22.39
N GLU A 88 35.26 5.61 -21.28
CA GLU A 88 35.08 6.97 -20.77
C GLU A 88 36.24 7.39 -19.85
N LYS A 89 36.60 8.68 -19.83
CA LYS A 89 37.65 9.25 -18.96
C LYS A 89 37.02 9.98 -17.77
N MET A 90 37.44 9.62 -16.55
CA MET A 90 37.03 10.29 -15.32
C MET A 90 37.81 11.62 -15.16
N PHE A 91 37.11 12.74 -15.02
CA PHE A 91 37.70 14.03 -14.66
C PHE A 91 37.51 14.24 -13.16
N ILE A 92 38.62 14.37 -12.43
CA ILE A 92 38.60 14.77 -11.02
C ILE A 92 38.92 16.27 -11.02
N PRO A 93 38.03 17.13 -10.51
CA PRO A 93 38.37 18.52 -10.33
C PRO A 93 39.56 18.61 -9.37
N VAL A 94 40.67 19.14 -9.86
CA VAL A 94 41.79 19.54 -9.02
C VAL A 94 41.38 20.88 -8.46
N GLU A 95 41.09 20.94 -7.16
CA GLU A 95 41.06 22.23 -6.47
C GLU A 95 42.50 22.73 -6.51
N GLU A 96 42.74 23.78 -7.31
CA GLU A 96 43.98 24.54 -7.23
C GLU A 96 43.96 25.21 -5.86
N ASP A 97 44.59 24.55 -4.88
CA ASP A 97 45.00 25.21 -3.65
C ASP A 97 45.94 26.34 -4.06
N GLU A 98 45.38 27.54 -4.18
CA GLU A 98 46.16 28.77 -4.24
C GLU A 98 46.88 28.97 -2.90
N GLU A 99 47.98 28.26 -2.71
CA GLU A 99 49.05 28.71 -1.81
C GLU A 99 49.93 29.68 -2.61
N THR A 100 49.53 30.94 -2.48
CA THR A 100 50.30 32.18 -2.58
C THR A 100 51.82 31.98 -2.46
N GLY A 101 52.54 32.58 -3.41
CA GLY A 101 53.98 32.77 -3.30
C GLY A 101 54.36 33.66 -2.12
N GLU A 102 55.45 33.29 -1.45
CA GLU A 102 56.36 34.23 -0.82
C GLU A 102 57.78 33.87 -1.25
N ASP A 103 58.47 34.90 -1.75
CA ASP A 103 59.84 34.88 -2.20
C ASP A 103 60.82 34.44 -1.09
N GLN A 104 61.85 33.70 -1.48
CA GLN A 104 63.17 33.90 -0.91
C GLN A 104 64.23 33.65 -1.98
N ASP A 105 64.52 34.76 -2.65
CA ASP A 105 65.81 35.06 -3.24
C ASP A 105 66.91 34.85 -2.19
N SER A 106 67.83 33.95 -2.51
CA SER A 106 69.18 33.96 -1.95
C SER A 106 70.10 33.49 -3.05
N ASP A 107 70.46 34.45 -3.91
CA ASP A 107 71.67 34.50 -4.73
C ASP A 107 72.87 33.84 -4.03
N GLU A 108 73.64 33.03 -4.78
CA GLU A 108 75.04 33.35 -5.12
C GLU A 108 75.67 32.21 -5.94
N GLU A 109 75.78 32.44 -7.26
CA GLU A 109 76.74 31.77 -8.12
C GLU A 109 78.15 32.34 -7.87
N GLN A 110 79.15 31.45 -7.82
CA GLN A 110 80.56 31.78 -7.68
C GLN A 110 81.10 32.60 -8.87
N SER A 111 81.72 33.76 -8.63
CA SER A 111 82.95 34.19 -9.33
C SER A 111 83.57 35.48 -8.77
N GLU A 112 84.90 35.42 -8.58
CA GLU A 112 85.92 36.46 -8.30
C GLU A 112 86.08 37.07 -6.90
#